data_AF-A0A942TIA9-F1
#
_entry.id   AF-A0A942TIA9-F1
#
_cell.length_a   1.000
_cell.length_b   1.000
_cell.length_c   1.000
_cell.angle_alpha   90.00
_cell.angle_beta   90.00
_cell.angle_gamma   90.00
#
_symmetry.space_group_name_H-M   'P 1'
#
loop_
_entity.id
_entity.type
_entity.pdbx_description
1 polymer ?
#
loop_
_entity_poly.entity_id
_entity_poly.type
_entity_poly.pdbx_seq_one_letter_code
_entity_poly.pdbx_strand_id
1 'polypeptide(L)'
;MSTATVLKDGVMYPKITKELYIKHKKAGESDSRIMRRYGMYNQSLSDWKQLNFTDDEIQNLKIKGKGGRPPVKKDKPQGKPVHTFDKELKQALAELKELKKVNEHLSDELKDVKLKGNELKKENEDLASRVAFMNVEDNSELENLKAACSDLENETNSLQRKLIEKDYEITNLDYAFESLNQRMDAHVKENKALKELVRLWI
;
A
#
# COMPACT_ATOMS: atom_id res chain seq x y z
N MET A 1 -5.78 -3.90 -31.85
CA MET A 1 -7.04 -4.38 -31.24
C MET A 1 -6.67 -5.46 -30.22
N SER A 2 -6.92 -5.21 -28.94
CA SER A 2 -6.64 -6.18 -27.87
C SER A 2 -7.62 -7.35 -28.00
N THR A 3 -7.14 -8.54 -28.36
CA THR A 3 -7.98 -9.74 -28.41
C THR A 3 -8.16 -10.24 -26.99
N ALA A 4 -9.39 -10.11 -26.46
CA ALA A 4 -9.75 -10.70 -25.18
C ALA A 4 -9.42 -12.20 -25.18
N THR A 5 -8.69 -12.66 -24.17
CA THR A 5 -8.29 -14.06 -23.99
C THR A 5 -8.97 -14.65 -22.76
N VAL A 6 -9.13 -15.96 -22.75
CA VAL A 6 -9.71 -16.73 -21.64
C VAL A 6 -8.73 -17.83 -21.26
N LEU A 7 -8.37 -17.90 -19.98
CA LEU A 7 -7.55 -18.98 -19.44
C LEU A 7 -8.40 -20.25 -19.29
N LYS A 8 -8.02 -21.33 -19.97
CA LYS A 8 -8.62 -22.66 -19.82
C LYS A 8 -7.54 -23.73 -19.85
N ASP A 9 -7.62 -24.70 -18.94
CA ASP A 9 -6.67 -25.82 -18.84
C ASP A 9 -5.19 -25.36 -18.79
N GLY A 10 -4.94 -24.20 -18.17
CA GLY A 10 -3.60 -23.59 -18.09
C GLY A 10 -3.11 -22.90 -19.37
N VAL A 11 -3.93 -22.83 -20.43
CA VAL A 11 -3.60 -22.22 -21.73
C VAL A 11 -4.51 -21.03 -22.00
N MET A 12 -3.95 -19.93 -22.49
CA MET A 12 -4.70 -18.73 -22.90
C MET A 12 -5.25 -18.92 -24.31
N TYR A 13 -6.57 -19.03 -24.43
CA TYR A 13 -7.25 -19.08 -25.74
C TYR A 13 -7.83 -17.73 -26.10
N PRO A 14 -7.85 -17.35 -27.39
CA PRO A 14 -8.63 -16.20 -27.83
C PRO A 14 -10.11 -16.41 -27.50
N LYS A 15 -10.83 -15.35 -27.14
CA LYS A 15 -12.28 -15.41 -27.00
C LYS A 15 -12.92 -15.47 -28.39
N ILE A 16 -13.77 -16.46 -28.64
CA ILE A 16 -14.55 -16.54 -29.88
C ILE A 16 -15.64 -15.46 -29.90
N THR A 17 -15.76 -14.73 -31.00
CA THR A 17 -16.85 -13.78 -31.25
C THR A 17 -17.70 -14.23 -32.44
N LYS A 18 -18.90 -13.65 -32.59
CA LYS A 18 -19.83 -13.94 -33.68
C LYS A 18 -19.15 -13.76 -35.05
N GLU A 19 -18.38 -12.68 -35.21
CA GLU A 19 -17.69 -12.32 -36.45
C GLU A 19 -16.57 -13.31 -36.78
N LEU A 20 -15.79 -13.72 -35.78
CA LEU A 20 -14.71 -14.69 -35.96
C LEU A 20 -15.25 -16.06 -36.36
N TYR A 21 -16.34 -16.50 -35.72
CA TYR A 21 -16.99 -17.76 -36.08
C TYR A 21 -17.52 -17.75 -37.52
N ILE A 22 -18.21 -16.67 -37.93
CA ILE A 22 -18.68 -16.49 -39.31
C ILE A 22 -17.49 -16.51 -40.30
N LYS A 23 -16.40 -15.83 -39.98
CA LYS A 23 -15.19 -15.79 -40.82
C LYS A 23 -14.62 -17.20 -41.05
N HIS A 24 -14.49 -18.01 -40.01
CA HIS A 24 -14.02 -19.39 -40.14
C HIS A 24 -14.99 -20.28 -40.92
N LYS A 25 -16.30 -20.10 -40.72
CA LYS A 25 -17.32 -20.81 -41.49
C LYS A 25 -17.30 -20.46 -42.98
N LYS A 26 -17.15 -19.17 -43.32
CA LYS A 26 -16.97 -18.72 -44.71
C LYS A 26 -15.68 -19.27 -45.34
N ALA A 27 -14.64 -19.48 -44.53
CA ALA A 27 -13.41 -20.15 -44.95
C ALA A 27 -13.54 -21.68 -45.07
N GLY A 28 -14.71 -22.25 -44.80
CA GLY A 28 -14.97 -23.68 -44.91
C GLY A 28 -14.43 -24.52 -43.75
N GLU A 29 -14.09 -23.91 -42.61
CA GLU A 29 -13.61 -24.65 -41.45
C GLU A 29 -14.75 -25.39 -40.74
N SER A 30 -14.51 -26.68 -40.43
CA SER A 30 -15.45 -27.47 -39.64
C SER A 30 -15.53 -26.97 -38.19
N ASP A 31 -16.67 -27.23 -37.55
CA ASP A 31 -16.90 -26.82 -36.17
C ASP A 31 -15.83 -27.37 -35.20
N SER A 32 -15.41 -28.61 -35.38
CA SER A 32 -14.34 -29.22 -34.57
C SER A 32 -12.99 -28.54 -34.73
N ARG A 33 -12.71 -27.95 -35.91
CA ARG A 33 -11.45 -27.21 -36.14
C ARG A 33 -11.48 -25.84 -35.45
N ILE A 34 -12.64 -25.17 -35.52
CA ILE A 34 -12.88 -23.91 -34.81
C ILE A 34 -12.77 -24.14 -33.31
N MET A 35 -13.40 -25.17 -32.77
CA MET A 35 -13.33 -25.56 -31.35
C MET A 35 -11.91 -25.66 -30.80
N ARG A 36 -11.03 -26.40 -31.49
CA ARG A 36 -9.63 -26.58 -31.05
C ARG A 36 -8.87 -25.26 -30.99
N ARG A 37 -9.17 -24.32 -31.90
CA ARG A 37 -8.53 -23.01 -31.97
C ARG A 37 -8.91 -22.12 -30.79
N TYR A 38 -10.12 -22.28 -30.26
CA TYR A 38 -10.68 -21.44 -29.19
C TYR A 38 -10.85 -22.19 -27.85
N GLY A 39 -10.29 -23.39 -27.71
CA GLY A 39 -10.36 -24.17 -26.46
C GLY A 39 -11.80 -24.49 -26.03
N MET A 40 -12.65 -24.92 -26.99
CA MET A 40 -14.04 -25.29 -26.74
C MET A 40 -14.28 -26.78 -27.01
N TYR A 41 -15.19 -27.38 -26.25
CA TYR A 41 -15.71 -28.73 -26.50
C TYR A 41 -16.96 -28.69 -27.39
N ASN A 42 -17.34 -29.83 -27.98
CA ASN A 42 -18.49 -29.95 -28.88
C ASN A 42 -19.78 -29.38 -28.26
N GLN A 43 -20.04 -29.72 -27.00
CA GLN A 43 -21.20 -29.23 -26.27
C GLN A 43 -21.17 -27.72 -26.10
N SER A 44 -20.04 -27.17 -25.65
CA SER A 44 -19.87 -25.74 -25.40
C SER A 44 -20.03 -24.87 -26.63
N LEU A 45 -19.66 -25.36 -27.83
CA LEU A 45 -19.90 -24.60 -29.07
C LEU A 45 -21.38 -24.63 -29.46
N SER A 46 -22.08 -25.75 -29.21
CA SER A 46 -23.53 -25.83 -29.47
C SER A 46 -24.28 -24.82 -28.62
N ASP A 47 -24.00 -24.81 -27.32
CA ASP A 47 -24.61 -23.87 -26.36
C ASP A 47 -24.26 -22.42 -26.73
N TRP A 48 -22.99 -22.18 -27.10
CA TRP A 48 -22.55 -20.86 -27.55
C TRP A 48 -23.24 -20.41 -28.83
N LYS A 49 -23.49 -21.31 -29.80
CA LYS A 49 -24.23 -20.97 -31.02
C LYS A 49 -25.66 -20.58 -30.72
N GLN A 50 -26.35 -21.34 -29.87
CA GLN A 50 -27.73 -21.05 -29.47
C GLN A 50 -27.85 -19.69 -28.75
N LEU A 51 -26.82 -19.27 -28.02
CA LEU A 51 -26.77 -17.98 -27.35
C LEU A 51 -26.46 -16.79 -28.28
N ASN A 52 -25.78 -17.03 -29.42
CA ASN A 52 -25.23 -15.94 -30.25
C ASN A 52 -25.83 -15.87 -31.67
N PHE A 53 -26.56 -16.90 -32.09
CA PHE A 53 -27.18 -17.01 -33.40
C PHE A 53 -28.64 -17.44 -33.29
N THR A 54 -29.47 -16.96 -34.21
CA THR A 54 -30.81 -17.54 -34.41
C THR A 54 -30.72 -18.86 -35.17
N ASP A 55 -31.76 -19.70 -35.07
CA ASP A 55 -31.79 -21.00 -35.76
C ASP A 55 -31.60 -20.85 -37.28
N ASP A 56 -32.16 -19.80 -37.89
CA ASP A 56 -31.98 -19.49 -39.31
C ASP A 56 -30.53 -19.11 -39.65
N GLU A 57 -29.86 -18.34 -38.79
CA GLU A 57 -28.43 -18.02 -38.95
C GLU A 57 -27.56 -19.28 -38.84
N ILE A 58 -27.88 -20.19 -37.93
CA ILE A 58 -27.15 -21.46 -37.76
C ILE A 58 -27.32 -22.35 -39.00
N GLN A 59 -28.53 -22.43 -39.56
CA GLN A 59 -28.80 -23.19 -40.79
C GLN A 59 -28.05 -22.61 -41.99
N ASN A 60 -27.97 -21.29 -42.10
CA ASN A 60 -27.23 -20.60 -43.16
C ASN A 60 -25.69 -20.76 -43.03
N LEU A 61 -25.19 -21.07 -41.83
CA LEU A 61 -23.77 -21.33 -41.55
C LEU A 61 -23.39 -22.81 -41.65
N LYS A 62 -24.32 -23.70 -42.01
CA LYS A 62 -23.98 -25.08 -42.35
C LYS A 62 -23.15 -25.09 -43.61
N ILE A 63 -21.97 -25.69 -43.52
CA ILE A 63 -21.16 -26.01 -44.69
C ILE A 63 -22.02 -26.98 -45.51
N LYS A 64 -22.55 -26.54 -46.65
CA LYS A 64 -23.25 -27.42 -47.59
C LYS A 64 -22.30 -28.56 -47.90
N GLY A 65 -22.68 -29.76 -47.48
CA GLY A 65 -21.89 -30.96 -47.67
C GLY A 65 -21.69 -31.20 -49.17
N LYS A 66 -20.56 -30.75 -49.71
CA LYS A 66 -19.96 -31.44 -50.84
C LYS A 66 -19.36 -32.72 -50.27
N GLY A 67 -20.21 -33.74 -50.13
CA GLY A 67 -19.78 -35.13 -50.05
C GLY A 67 -18.95 -35.41 -51.29
N GLY A 68 -17.65 -35.42 -51.09
CA GLY A 68 -16.68 -35.49 -52.17
C GLY A 68 -15.32 -35.18 -51.58
N ARG A 69 -14.60 -36.24 -51.19
CA ARG A 69 -13.14 -36.16 -51.16
C ARG A 69 -12.73 -35.44 -52.45
N PRO A 70 -11.96 -34.33 -52.40
CA PRO A 70 -11.34 -33.82 -53.61
C PRO A 70 -10.57 -35.00 -54.23
N PRO A 71 -10.63 -35.22 -55.55
CA PRO A 71 -9.76 -36.20 -56.15
C PRO A 71 -8.34 -35.81 -55.74
N VAL A 72 -7.64 -36.74 -55.10
CA VAL A 72 -6.21 -36.62 -54.89
C VAL A 72 -5.64 -36.47 -56.29
N LYS A 73 -5.38 -35.23 -56.70
CA LYS A 73 -4.43 -35.00 -57.77
C LYS A 73 -3.19 -35.70 -57.27
N LYS A 74 -2.80 -36.78 -57.96
CA LYS A 74 -1.44 -37.29 -57.92
C LYS A 74 -0.58 -36.21 -58.57
N ASP A 75 -0.47 -35.08 -57.90
CA ASP A 75 0.72 -34.27 -58.03
C ASP A 75 1.81 -35.22 -57.57
N LYS A 76 2.69 -35.57 -58.50
CA LYS A 76 3.99 -36.17 -58.20
C LYS A 76 4.47 -35.53 -56.90
N PRO A 77 5.07 -36.28 -55.96
CA PRO A 77 5.75 -35.64 -54.85
C PRO A 77 6.85 -34.79 -55.49
N GLN A 78 6.59 -33.50 -55.70
CA GLN A 78 7.60 -32.49 -55.52
C GLN A 78 7.90 -32.60 -54.04
N GLY A 79 8.78 -33.56 -53.72
CA GLY A 79 9.53 -33.48 -52.50
C GLY A 79 10.09 -32.08 -52.50
N LYS A 80 9.60 -31.24 -51.58
CA LYS A 80 10.53 -30.33 -50.92
C LYS A 80 11.71 -31.22 -50.57
N PRO A 81 12.94 -30.87 -51.00
CA PRO A 81 14.07 -31.76 -50.88
C PRO A 81 14.06 -32.30 -49.46
N VAL A 82 14.21 -33.61 -49.26
CA VAL A 82 14.29 -34.21 -47.91
C VAL A 82 15.25 -33.41 -47.00
N HIS A 83 16.23 -32.77 -47.64
CA HIS A 83 17.12 -31.75 -47.10
C HIS A 83 16.50 -30.51 -46.41
N THR A 84 15.32 -30.01 -46.77
CA THR A 84 14.71 -28.81 -46.13
C THR A 84 13.93 -29.16 -44.88
N PHE A 85 13.23 -30.30 -44.85
CA PHE A 85 12.47 -30.74 -43.68
C PHE A 85 13.41 -31.16 -42.55
N ASP A 86 14.51 -31.85 -42.88
CA ASP A 86 15.57 -32.16 -41.91
C ASP A 86 16.26 -30.90 -41.37
N LYS A 87 16.36 -29.84 -42.19
CA LYS A 87 16.94 -28.56 -41.78
C LYS A 87 16.01 -27.85 -40.79
N GLU A 88 14.72 -27.79 -41.10
CA GLU A 88 13.67 -27.24 -40.23
C GLU A 88 13.57 -28.02 -38.91
N LEU A 89 13.66 -29.34 -38.95
CA LEU A 89 13.63 -30.21 -37.77
C LEU A 89 14.87 -30.00 -36.87
N LYS A 90 16.07 -29.95 -37.46
CA LYS A 90 17.33 -29.67 -36.73
C LYS A 90 17.31 -28.26 -36.13
N GLN A 91 16.77 -27.29 -36.84
CA GLN A 91 16.63 -25.92 -36.36
C GLN A 91 15.65 -25.84 -35.18
N ALA A 92 14.47 -26.48 -35.30
CA ALA A 92 13.51 -26.55 -34.21
C ALA A 92 14.07 -27.27 -32.96
N LEU A 93 14.85 -28.34 -33.14
CA LEU A 93 15.52 -29.04 -32.02
C LEU A 93 16.57 -28.17 -31.33
N ALA A 94 17.33 -27.37 -32.10
CA ALA A 94 18.29 -26.43 -31.53
C ALA A 94 17.58 -25.33 -30.74
N GLU A 95 16.51 -24.76 -31.28
CA GLU A 95 15.68 -23.75 -30.59
C GLU A 95 15.07 -24.30 -29.30
N LEU A 96 14.59 -25.55 -29.31
CA LEU A 96 14.03 -26.21 -28.12
C LEU A 96 15.09 -26.44 -27.03
N LYS A 97 16.33 -26.76 -27.42
CA LYS A 97 17.45 -26.90 -26.48
C LYS A 97 17.82 -25.57 -25.82
N GLU A 98 17.83 -24.48 -26.58
CA GLU A 98 18.10 -23.15 -26.03
C GLU A 98 16.95 -22.66 -25.14
N LEU A 99 15.70 -22.87 -25.55
CA LEU A 99 14.52 -22.57 -24.72
C LEU A 99 14.55 -23.33 -23.39
N LYS A 100 15.02 -24.58 -23.39
CA LYS A 100 15.14 -25.37 -22.16
C LYS A 100 16.15 -24.75 -21.20
N LYS A 101 17.33 -24.33 -21.68
CA LYS A 101 18.33 -23.64 -20.86
C LYS A 101 17.81 -22.32 -20.30
N VAL A 102 17.13 -21.53 -21.15
CA VAL A 102 16.51 -20.27 -20.71
C VAL A 102 15.47 -20.52 -19.62
N ASN A 103 14.65 -21.56 -19.77
CA ASN A 103 13.65 -21.91 -18.77
C ASN A 103 14.25 -22.39 -17.44
N GLU A 104 15.35 -23.14 -17.49
CA GLU A 104 16.11 -23.53 -16.29
C GLU A 104 16.68 -22.29 -15.57
N HIS A 105 17.28 -21.36 -16.32
CA HIS A 105 17.81 -20.12 -15.77
C HIS A 105 16.73 -19.24 -15.14
N LEU A 106 15.61 -19.01 -15.84
CA LEU A 106 14.47 -18.27 -15.32
C LEU A 106 13.86 -18.94 -14.07
N SER A 107 13.88 -20.27 -14.00
CA SER A 107 13.39 -20.99 -12.83
C SER A 107 14.27 -20.75 -11.61
N ASP A 108 15.58 -20.63 -11.77
CA ASP A 108 16.50 -20.35 -10.68
C ASP A 108 16.44 -18.87 -10.27
N GLU A 109 16.39 -17.94 -11.24
CA GLU A 109 16.13 -16.52 -10.95
C GLU A 109 14.83 -16.32 -10.17
N LEU A 110 13.77 -17.06 -10.51
CA LEU A 110 12.50 -17.00 -9.78
C LEU A 110 12.64 -17.46 -8.32
N LYS A 111 13.50 -18.45 -8.04
CA LYS A 111 13.77 -18.88 -6.66
C LYS A 111 14.51 -17.80 -5.89
N ASP A 112 15.53 -17.20 -6.50
CA ASP A 112 16.33 -16.15 -5.87
C ASP A 112 15.47 -14.91 -5.56
N VAL A 113 14.63 -14.49 -6.51
CA VAL A 113 13.67 -13.41 -6.31
C VAL A 113 12.69 -13.73 -5.18
N LYS A 114 12.20 -14.97 -5.08
CA LYS A 114 11.33 -15.39 -3.97
C LYS A 114 12.03 -15.34 -2.62
N LEU A 115 13.29 -15.79 -2.56
CA LEU A 115 14.09 -15.71 -1.33
C LEU A 115 14.29 -14.24 -0.92
N LYS A 116 14.69 -13.40 -1.86
CA LYS A 116 14.84 -11.95 -1.65
C LYS A 116 13.54 -11.29 -1.18
N GLY A 117 12.41 -11.68 -1.78
CA GLY A 117 11.09 -11.20 -1.38
C GLY A 117 10.72 -11.57 0.05
N ASN A 118 11.07 -12.79 0.49
CA ASN A 118 10.83 -13.24 1.87
C ASN A 118 11.74 -12.50 2.87
N GLU A 119 13.01 -12.26 2.51
CA GLU A 119 13.94 -11.47 3.33
C GLU A 119 13.42 -10.05 3.53
N LEU A 120 13.05 -9.37 2.44
CA LEU A 120 12.49 -8.01 2.49
C LEU A 120 11.18 -7.95 3.28
N LYS A 121 10.34 -8.98 3.16
CA LYS A 121 9.10 -9.06 3.95
C LYS A 121 9.41 -9.11 5.44
N LYS A 122 10.36 -9.96 5.85
CA LYS A 122 10.78 -10.07 7.24
C LYS A 122 11.39 -8.77 7.76
N GLU A 123 12.28 -8.15 6.98
CA GLU A 123 12.88 -6.86 7.33
C GLU A 123 11.82 -5.77 7.50
N ASN A 124 10.78 -5.76 6.66
CA ASN A 124 9.69 -4.81 6.78
C ASN A 124 8.84 -5.04 8.04
N GLU A 125 8.59 -6.30 8.42
CA GLU A 125 7.91 -6.65 9.68
C GLU A 125 8.72 -6.22 10.92
N ASP A 126 10.04 -6.42 10.88
CA ASP A 126 10.96 -6.00 11.95
C ASP A 126 11.00 -4.46 12.07
N LEU A 127 11.06 -3.75 10.94
CA LEU A 127 11.02 -2.28 10.91
C LEU A 127 9.68 -1.74 11.42
N ALA A 128 8.55 -2.33 11.01
CA ALA A 128 7.23 -1.95 11.51
C ALA A 128 7.13 -2.13 13.03
N SER A 129 7.69 -3.21 13.57
CA SER A 129 7.73 -3.47 15.01
C SER A 129 8.59 -2.45 15.77
N ARG A 130 9.75 -2.07 15.22
CA ARG A 130 10.60 -1.01 15.79
C ARG A 130 9.91 0.35 15.82
N VAL A 131 9.24 0.72 14.73
CA VAL A 131 8.49 1.98 14.65
C VAL A 131 7.35 2.00 15.66
N ALA A 132 6.62 0.89 15.79
CA ALA A 132 5.56 0.77 16.80
C ALA A 132 6.09 0.92 18.23
N PHE A 133 7.22 0.29 18.54
CA PHE A 133 7.87 0.40 19.85
C PHE A 133 8.29 1.85 20.16
N MET A 134 9.02 2.49 19.24
CA MET A 134 9.45 3.89 19.39
C MET A 134 8.25 4.83 19.59
N ASN A 135 7.17 4.67 18.81
CA ASN A 135 5.99 5.50 18.96
C ASN A 135 5.33 5.37 20.35
N VAL A 136 5.39 4.20 20.97
CA VAL A 136 4.87 4.00 22.34
C VAL A 136 5.78 4.66 23.36
N GLU A 137 7.09 4.48 23.23
CA GLU A 137 8.09 5.04 24.13
C GLU A 137 8.05 6.57 24.09
N ASP A 138 8.19 7.18 22.91
CA ASP A 138 8.14 8.64 22.70
C ASP A 138 6.85 9.24 23.24
N ASN A 139 5.70 8.57 23.05
CA ASN A 139 4.42 9.07 23.52
C ASN A 139 4.30 8.96 25.05
N SER A 140 4.86 7.92 25.66
CA SER A 140 4.89 7.77 27.11
C SER A 140 5.79 8.81 27.78
N GLU A 141 6.97 9.07 27.20
CA GLU A 141 7.89 10.10 27.67
C GLU A 141 7.26 11.50 27.54
N LEU A 142 6.58 11.77 26.42
CA LEU A 142 5.88 13.03 26.21
C LEU A 142 4.78 13.27 27.26
N GLU A 143 3.97 12.26 27.58
CA GLU A 143 2.93 12.39 28.61
C GLU A 143 3.53 12.58 30.01
N ASN A 144 4.61 11.88 30.35
CA ASN A 144 5.32 12.09 31.60
C ASN A 144 5.89 13.51 31.71
N LEU A 145 6.46 14.03 30.63
CA LEU A 145 7.03 15.38 30.59
C LEU A 145 5.92 16.45 30.73
N LYS A 146 4.76 16.24 30.09
CA LYS A 146 3.59 17.12 30.24
C LYS A 146 3.10 17.15 31.69
N ALA A 147 3.02 15.99 32.34
CA ALA A 147 2.61 15.91 33.75
C ALA A 147 3.58 16.69 34.64
N ALA A 148 4.90 16.49 34.47
CA ALA A 148 5.92 17.22 35.21
C ALA A 148 5.85 18.75 35.01
N CYS A 149 5.61 19.20 33.77
CA CYS A 149 5.41 20.63 33.48
C CYS A 149 4.18 21.19 34.21
N SER A 150 3.07 20.44 34.25
CA SER A 150 1.87 20.87 34.96
C SER A 150 2.09 20.98 36.47
N ASP A 151 2.82 20.03 37.05
CA ASP A 151 3.17 20.06 38.47
C ASP A 151 4.05 21.27 38.82
N LEU A 152 5.07 21.55 38.00
CA LEU A 152 5.93 22.73 38.17
C LEU A 152 5.17 24.06 38.01
N GLU A 153 4.21 24.12 37.09
CA GLU A 153 3.35 25.29 36.92
C GLU A 153 2.48 25.52 38.16
N ASN A 154 1.90 24.46 38.72
CA ASN A 154 1.14 24.52 39.97
C ASN A 154 2.00 24.97 41.15
N GLU A 155 3.23 24.45 41.27
CA GLU A 155 4.18 24.85 42.30
C GLU A 155 4.56 26.33 42.15
N THR A 156 4.85 26.78 40.93
CA THR A 156 5.15 28.19 40.64
C THR A 156 4.01 29.10 41.06
N ASN A 157 2.77 28.75 40.71
CA ASN A 157 1.57 29.49 41.11
C ASN A 157 1.36 29.51 42.63
N SER A 158 1.73 28.44 43.34
CA SER A 158 1.68 28.38 44.81
C SER A 158 2.71 29.33 45.42
N LEU A 159 3.95 29.30 44.92
CA LEU A 159 5.03 30.16 45.39
C LEU A 159 4.72 31.64 45.13
N GLN A 160 4.16 31.99 43.98
CA GLN A 160 3.73 33.35 43.68
C GLN A 160 2.69 33.87 44.68
N ARG A 161 1.71 33.04 45.07
CA ARG A 161 0.73 33.44 46.10
C ARG A 161 1.39 33.70 47.46
N LYS A 162 2.32 32.82 47.87
CA LYS A 162 3.08 33.01 49.12
C LYS A 162 3.92 34.28 49.09
N LEU A 163 4.51 34.61 47.94
CA LEU A 163 5.28 35.84 47.78
C LEU A 163 4.40 37.07 48.00
N ILE A 164 3.22 37.11 47.35
CA ILE A 164 2.25 38.20 47.51
C ILE A 164 1.82 38.34 48.98
N GLU A 165 1.54 37.23 49.66
CA GLU A 165 1.18 37.23 51.08
C GLU A 165 2.29 37.84 51.95
N LYS A 166 3.56 37.49 51.66
CA LYS A 166 4.71 38.08 52.35
C LYS A 166 4.92 39.55 52.05
N ASP A 167 4.69 40.00 50.82
CA ASP A 167 4.76 41.42 50.48
C ASP A 167 3.72 42.24 51.26
N TYR A 168 2.50 41.70 51.44
CA TYR A 168 1.48 42.33 52.29
C TYR A 168 1.90 42.37 53.76
N GLU A 169 2.46 41.28 54.29
CA GLU A 169 2.97 41.24 55.66
C GLU A 169 4.07 42.29 55.89
N ILE A 170 5.04 42.40 54.96
CA ILE A 170 6.12 43.40 55.02
C ILE A 170 5.53 44.80 55.03
N THR A 171 4.62 45.09 54.10
CA THR A 171 3.96 46.41 54.02
C THR A 171 3.26 46.78 55.33
N ASN A 172 2.57 45.82 55.96
CA ASN A 172 1.92 46.04 57.26
C ASN A 172 2.94 46.30 58.39
N LEU A 173 4.07 45.60 58.39
CA LEU A 173 5.14 45.82 59.34
C LEU A 173 5.79 47.20 59.16
N ASP A 174 5.99 47.65 57.92
CA ASP A 174 6.49 48.98 57.62
C ASP A 174 5.57 50.07 58.19
N TYR A 175 4.24 49.92 58.01
CA TYR A 175 3.26 50.84 58.61
C TYR A 175 3.33 50.84 60.14
N ALA A 176 3.45 49.67 60.77
CA ALA A 176 3.55 49.56 62.22
C ALA A 176 4.85 50.21 62.74
N PHE A 177 5.96 50.00 62.05
CA PHE A 177 7.26 50.58 62.37
C PHE A 177 7.23 52.11 62.27
N GLU A 178 6.67 52.66 61.20
CA GLU A 178 6.52 54.10 61.01
C GLU A 178 5.67 54.74 62.13
N SER A 179 4.57 54.08 62.52
CA SER A 179 3.73 54.53 63.63
C SER A 179 4.48 54.54 64.97
N LEU A 180 5.30 53.51 65.23
CA LEU A 180 6.12 53.44 66.44
C LEU A 180 7.19 54.55 66.46
N ASN A 181 7.84 54.82 65.34
CA ASN A 181 8.82 55.91 65.22
C ASN A 181 8.17 57.27 65.53
N GLN A 182 6.99 57.55 64.97
CA GLN A 182 6.27 58.79 65.25
C GLN A 182 5.92 58.95 66.74
N ARG A 183 5.53 57.87 67.42
CA ARG A 183 5.29 57.87 68.87
C ARG A 183 6.57 58.11 69.67
N MET A 184 7.67 57.48 69.25
CA MET A 184 8.97 57.68 69.89
C MET A 184 9.42 59.14 69.78
N ASP A 185 9.31 59.75 68.59
CA ASP A 185 9.62 61.16 68.39
C ASP A 185 8.77 62.10 69.27
N ALA A 186 7.48 61.78 69.43
CA ALA A 186 6.59 62.52 70.31
C ALA A 186 7.07 62.44 71.78
N HIS A 187 7.39 61.24 72.27
CA HIS A 187 7.92 61.05 73.62
C HIS A 187 9.29 61.72 73.83
N VAL A 188 10.14 61.76 72.81
CA VAL A 188 11.42 62.49 72.87
C VAL A 188 11.18 63.99 73.01
N LYS A 189 10.23 64.55 72.25
CA LYS A 189 9.85 65.98 72.35
C LYS A 189 9.25 66.31 73.71
N GLU A 190 8.34 65.47 74.21
CA GLU A 190 7.73 65.61 75.53
C GLU A 190 8.79 65.58 76.65
N ASN A 191 9.69 64.60 76.62
CA ASN A 191 10.78 64.51 77.60
C ASN A 191 11.71 65.73 77.57
N LYS A 192 12.02 66.28 76.38
CA LYS A 192 12.79 67.52 76.27
C LYS A 192 12.06 68.70 76.92
N ALA A 193 10.76 68.83 76.66
CA ALA A 193 9.94 69.90 77.26
C ALA A 193 9.88 69.78 78.79
N LEU A 194 9.67 68.57 79.32
CA LEU A 194 9.68 68.31 80.77
C LEU A 194 11.03 68.66 81.41
N LYS A 195 12.15 68.29 80.77
CA LYS A 195 13.49 68.65 81.27
C LYS A 195 13.70 70.16 81.34
N GLU A 196 13.25 70.92 80.34
CA GLU A 196 13.34 72.38 80.37
C GLU A 196 12.45 73.00 81.45
N LEU A 197 11.22 72.49 81.65
CA LEU A 197 10.35 72.95 82.73
C LEU A 197 10.96 72.74 84.11
N VAL A 198 11.54 71.55 84.36
CA VAL A 198 12.24 71.25 85.62
C VAL A 198 13.42 72.21 85.82
N ARG A 199 14.18 72.52 84.76
CA ARG A 199 15.30 73.47 84.81
C ARG A 199 14.86 74.89 85.18
N LEU A 200 13.66 75.31 84.77
CA LEU A 200 13.13 76.63 85.11
C LEU A 200 12.60 76.73 86.55
N TRP A 201 12.38 75.61 87.23
CA TRP A 201 11.82 75.54 88.58
C TRP A 201 12.87 75.43 89.70
N ILE A 202 14.11 75.05 89.36
CA ILE A 202 15.24 74.91 90.30
C ILE A 202 16.15 76.11 90.17
#